data_AF-A0A3P6I5U5-F1
#
_entry.id   AF-A0A3P6I5U5-F1
#
_cell.length_a   1.000
_cell.length_b   1.000
_cell.length_c   1.000
_cell.angle_alpha   90.00
_cell.angle_beta   90.00
_cell.angle_gamma   90.00
#
_symmetry.space_group_name_H-M   'P 1'
#
loop_
_entity.id
_entity.type
_entity.pdbx_description
1 polymer ?
#
loop_
_entity_poly.entity_id
_entity_poly.type
_entity_poly.pdbx_seq_one_letter_code
_entity_poly.pdbx_strand_id
1 'polypeptide(L)'
;MVDWASGIHVAVCGDGAFDNVTSSFKSAFAEVLNKFCQNITACRLQRSVAFNPGDIMVLEGYPRREYNGVRIRFVVILPGNVLLPDEQQRPLLPKAVIFSNQNLHDLESRMQMYIVEYERYPRFDAITEFMNTAVIPIGFLLMVIMFGLAYWTSTLTFELFVFLGLGVEEISVYYLDAYIFKKSNSAIPTLLLLVLHKYTKLPTNLFLHLAN
;
A
#
# COMPACT_ATOMS: atom_id res chain seq x y z
N MET A 1 9.77 -5.88 14.55
CA MET A 1 10.27 -6.57 15.77
C MET A 1 10.10 -8.09 15.71
N VAL A 2 9.65 -8.68 14.58
CA VAL A 2 9.11 -10.05 14.59
C VAL A 2 9.38 -10.88 13.34
N ASP A 3 10.45 -10.56 12.62
CA ASP A 3 10.87 -11.33 11.44
C ASP A 3 11.61 -12.63 11.78
N TRP A 4 11.82 -12.90 13.07
CA TRP A 4 12.58 -14.03 13.60
C TRP A 4 11.71 -15.08 14.30
N ALA A 5 10.48 -14.72 14.70
CA ALA A 5 9.57 -15.66 15.33
C ALA A 5 8.86 -16.50 14.26
N SER A 6 8.88 -17.81 14.46
CA SER A 6 8.33 -18.78 13.55
C SER A 6 7.27 -19.63 14.26
N GLY A 7 6.23 -20.04 13.53
CA GLY A 7 5.21 -20.92 14.07
C GLY A 7 4.80 -21.97 13.05
N ILE A 8 4.55 -23.18 13.54
CA ILE A 8 4.02 -24.29 12.75
C ILE A 8 2.75 -24.82 13.42
N HIS A 9 1.78 -25.20 12.61
CA HIS A 9 0.62 -25.95 13.02
C HIS A 9 0.78 -27.39 12.53
N VAL A 10 0.84 -28.33 13.46
CA VAL A 10 1.02 -29.76 13.17
C VAL A 10 -0.21 -30.54 13.60
N ALA A 11 -0.65 -31.45 12.73
CA ALA A 11 -1.67 -32.42 13.08
C ALA A 11 -1.03 -33.52 13.94
N VAL A 12 -1.59 -33.75 15.12
CA VAL A 12 -1.12 -34.78 16.05
C VAL A 12 -2.24 -35.78 16.26
N CYS A 13 -1.99 -37.04 15.89
CA CYS A 13 -2.91 -38.15 16.15
C CYS A 13 -2.70 -38.65 17.58
N GLY A 14 -3.53 -38.19 18.52
CA GLY A 14 -3.61 -38.74 19.87
C GLY A 14 -3.44 -37.73 21.01
N ASP A 15 -3.68 -38.19 22.23
CA ASP A 15 -3.49 -37.46 23.49
C ASP A 15 -2.04 -37.54 23.99
N GLY A 16 -1.07 -37.40 23.08
CA GLY A 16 0.33 -37.33 23.44
C GLY A 16 0.61 -36.09 24.30
N ALA A 17 1.39 -36.25 25.36
CA ALA A 17 1.84 -35.14 26.19
C ALA A 17 2.58 -34.10 25.34
N PHE A 18 2.30 -32.81 25.56
CA PHE A 18 2.91 -31.69 24.83
C PHE A 18 4.43 -31.69 24.89
N ASP A 19 5.00 -32.19 25.99
CA ASP A 19 6.45 -32.28 26.17
C ASP A 19 7.10 -33.23 25.16
N ASN A 20 6.45 -34.37 24.86
CA ASN A 20 6.93 -35.34 23.88
C ASN A 20 6.85 -34.78 22.45
N VAL A 21 5.78 -34.04 22.14
CA VAL A 21 5.64 -33.37 20.83
C VAL A 21 6.75 -32.33 20.66
N THR A 22 7.01 -31.57 21.73
CA THR A 22 8.00 -30.51 21.73
C THR A 22 9.43 -31.04 21.64
N SER A 23 9.76 -32.11 22.36
CA SER A 23 11.09 -32.73 22.29
C SER A 23 11.36 -33.31 20.91
N SER A 24 10.38 -34.02 20.33
CA SER A 24 10.49 -34.60 18.99
C SER A 24 10.61 -33.53 17.91
N PHE A 25 9.86 -32.43 18.06
CA PHE A 25 9.99 -31.26 17.19
C PHE A 25 11.41 -30.68 17.27
N LYS A 26 11.92 -30.39 18.47
CA LYS A 26 13.25 -29.80 18.65
C LYS A 26 14.36 -30.68 18.08
N SER A 27 14.30 -32.00 18.28
CA SER A 27 15.31 -32.92 17.74
C SER A 27 15.26 -33.00 16.22
N ALA A 28 14.08 -33.20 15.64
CA ALA A 28 13.92 -33.30 14.18
C ALA A 28 14.33 -31.99 13.49
N PHE A 29 13.93 -30.86 14.06
CA PHE A 29 14.23 -29.55 13.50
C PHE A 29 15.72 -29.21 13.58
N ALA A 30 16.42 -29.54 14.67
CA ALA A 30 17.86 -29.36 14.78
C ALA A 30 18.62 -30.15 13.71
N GLU A 31 18.21 -31.39 13.42
CA GLU A 31 18.86 -32.22 12.41
C GLU A 31 18.65 -31.69 10.99
N VAL A 32 17.44 -31.23 10.68
CA VAL A 32 17.11 -30.58 9.41
C VAL A 32 17.91 -29.29 9.24
N LEU A 33 18.01 -28.46 10.30
CA LEU A 33 18.85 -27.27 10.30
C LEU A 33 20.32 -27.61 10.07
N ASN A 34 20.84 -28.66 10.70
CA ASN A 34 22.22 -29.10 10.51
C ASN A 34 22.48 -29.54 9.07
N LYS A 35 21.55 -30.26 8.44
CA LYS A 35 21.66 -30.66 7.03
C LYS A 35 21.62 -29.45 6.09
N PHE A 36 20.76 -28.47 6.37
CA PHE A 36 20.64 -27.28 5.53
C PHE A 36 21.80 -26.29 5.72
N CYS A 37 22.17 -26.02 6.97
CA CYS A 37 23.24 -25.07 7.34
C CYS A 37 24.65 -25.64 7.22
N GLN A 38 24.81 -26.90 6.78
CA GLN A 38 26.09 -27.37 6.24
C GLN A 38 26.55 -26.49 5.08
N ASN A 39 25.60 -25.97 4.28
CA ASN A 39 25.91 -24.96 3.27
C ASN A 39 25.83 -23.55 3.88
N ILE A 40 27.00 -22.95 4.11
CA ILE A 40 27.19 -21.66 4.79
C ILE A 40 26.37 -20.54 4.12
N THR A 41 26.32 -20.53 2.78
CA THR A 41 25.59 -19.52 2.00
C THR A 41 24.07 -19.65 2.12
N ALA A 42 23.57 -20.87 2.35
CA ALA A 42 22.14 -21.13 2.49
C ALA A 42 21.57 -20.58 3.80
N CYS A 43 22.34 -20.67 4.90
CA CYS A 43 21.93 -20.11 6.19
C CYS A 43 22.38 -18.68 6.45
N ARG A 44 23.04 -18.04 5.47
CA ARG A 44 23.60 -16.68 5.59
C ARG A 44 24.51 -16.51 6.82
N LEU A 45 25.28 -17.55 7.12
CA LEU A 45 26.24 -17.56 8.23
C LEU A 45 27.64 -17.29 7.66
N GLN A 46 28.59 -16.85 8.48
CA GLN A 46 29.99 -16.76 8.05
C GLN A 46 30.74 -18.09 8.18
N ARG A 47 30.25 -18.99 9.03
CA ARG A 47 30.83 -20.33 9.28
C ARG A 47 29.72 -21.37 9.41
N SER A 48 30.07 -22.64 9.20
CA SER A 48 29.18 -23.75 9.48
C SER A 48 28.99 -23.92 11.00
N VAL A 49 27.79 -24.29 11.39
CA VAL A 49 27.38 -24.34 12.79
C VAL A 49 26.56 -25.59 13.01
N ALA A 50 26.81 -26.28 14.12
CA ALA A 50 25.99 -27.38 14.58
C ALA A 50 24.95 -26.85 15.59
N PHE A 51 23.68 -27.03 15.28
CA PHE A 51 22.54 -26.73 16.13
C PHE A 51 22.19 -27.93 16.99
N ASN A 52 21.95 -27.67 18.26
CA ASN A 52 21.42 -28.64 19.22
C ASN A 52 19.92 -28.40 19.47
N PRO A 53 19.19 -29.41 19.97
CA PRO A 53 17.78 -29.24 20.36
C PRO A 53 17.56 -28.12 21.40
N GLY A 54 18.58 -27.80 22.21
CA GLY A 54 18.55 -26.71 23.18
C GLY A 54 18.58 -25.30 22.58
N ASP A 55 19.10 -25.16 21.36
CA ASP A 55 19.16 -23.87 20.64
C ASP A 55 17.80 -23.46 20.06
N ILE A 56 16.85 -24.39 20.03
CA ILE A 56 15.48 -24.19 19.57
C ILE A 56 14.61 -23.94 20.80
N MET A 57 14.27 -22.68 21.03
CA MET A 57 13.44 -22.27 22.14
C MET A 57 11.99 -22.16 21.70
N VAL A 58 11.10 -22.78 22.47
CA VAL A 58 9.65 -22.66 22.28
C VAL A 58 9.17 -21.48 23.09
N LEU A 59 8.30 -20.66 22.49
CA LEU A 59 7.78 -19.46 23.11
C LEU A 59 6.78 -19.80 24.23
N GLU A 60 6.78 -18.98 25.28
CA GLU A 60 5.87 -19.16 26.41
C GLU A 60 4.40 -19.13 25.96
N GLY A 61 3.58 -20.01 26.55
CA GLY A 61 2.18 -20.23 26.16
C GLY A 61 1.98 -21.14 24.94
N TYR A 62 3.06 -21.72 24.41
CA TYR A 62 3.06 -22.74 23.36
C TYR A 62 3.81 -23.99 23.86
N PRO A 63 3.47 -25.20 23.38
CA PRO A 63 2.44 -25.51 22.38
C PRO A 63 1.00 -25.32 22.87
N ARG A 64 0.09 -24.94 21.97
CA ARG A 64 -1.35 -24.79 22.26
C ARG A 64 -2.17 -25.72 21.36
N ARG A 65 -3.15 -26.44 21.95
CA ARG A 65 -4.11 -27.25 21.20
C ARG A 65 -5.12 -26.33 20.50
N GLU A 66 -5.30 -26.52 19.20
CA GLU A 66 -6.38 -25.94 18.41
C GLU A 66 -7.17 -27.07 17.74
N TYR A 67 -8.38 -26.78 17.24
CA TYR A 67 -9.43 -27.79 16.96
C TYR A 67 -9.04 -29.00 16.11
N ASN A 68 -7.88 -29.02 15.42
CA ASN A 68 -7.38 -30.17 14.66
C ASN A 68 -5.85 -30.38 14.77
N GLY A 69 -5.19 -29.85 15.81
CA GLY A 69 -3.75 -30.02 15.92
C GLY A 69 -3.10 -29.24 17.06
N VAL A 70 -1.78 -29.20 17.01
CA VAL A 70 -0.93 -28.50 17.97
C VAL A 70 -0.21 -27.38 17.24
N ARG A 71 -0.34 -26.16 17.76
CA ARG A 71 0.44 -25.02 17.27
C ARG A 71 1.69 -24.87 18.13
N ILE A 72 2.85 -24.85 17.49
CA ILE A 72 4.16 -24.67 18.13
C ILE A 72 4.74 -23.37 17.62
N ARG A 73 5.15 -22.49 18.54
CA ARG A 73 5.89 -21.26 18.22
C ARG A 73 7.30 -21.36 18.76
N PHE A 74 8.28 -21.04 17.94
CA PHE A 74 9.67 -21.21 18.30
C PHE A 74 10.57 -20.13 17.70
N VAL A 75 11.73 -19.99 18.32
CA VAL A 75 12.83 -19.12 17.90
C VAL A 75 14.10 -19.97 17.92
N VAL A 76 14.94 -19.79 16.91
CA VAL A 76 16.23 -20.49 16.81
C VAL A 76 17.33 -19.50 17.18
N ILE A 77 18.07 -19.83 18.24
CA ILE A 77 19.20 -19.03 18.71
C ILE A 77 20.46 -19.52 18.00
N LEU A 78 21.28 -18.59 17.53
CA LEU A 78 22.60 -18.94 17.00
C LEU A 78 23.54 -19.25 18.18
N PRO A 79 24.28 -20.36 18.15
CA PRO A 79 25.31 -20.66 19.15
C PRO A 79 26.33 -19.52 19.25
N GLY A 80 26.90 -19.27 20.44
CA GLY A 80 27.72 -18.08 20.72
C GLY A 80 29.03 -17.91 19.93
N ASN A 81 29.35 -18.81 18.99
CA ASN A 81 30.59 -18.79 18.21
C ASN A 81 30.42 -18.30 16.76
N VAL A 82 29.23 -17.83 16.40
CA VAL A 82 28.94 -17.41 15.03
C VAL A 82 29.18 -15.91 14.86
N LEU A 83 30.09 -15.55 13.97
CA LEU A 83 30.14 -14.18 13.45
C LEU A 83 28.95 -13.98 12.52
N LEU A 84 28.02 -13.13 12.95
CA LEU A 84 26.92 -12.70 12.12
C LEU A 84 27.47 -11.75 11.03
N PRO A 85 26.90 -11.75 9.81
CA PRO A 85 27.11 -10.62 8.90
C PRO A 85 26.68 -9.33 9.62
N ASP A 86 27.44 -8.23 9.43
CA ASP A 86 27.32 -6.95 10.18
C ASP A 86 25.89 -6.37 10.23
N GLU A 87 25.00 -6.83 9.36
CA GLU A 87 23.61 -6.37 9.24
C GLU A 87 22.61 -7.07 10.18
N GLN A 88 23.00 -8.19 10.81
CA GLN A 88 22.08 -8.99 11.60
C GLN A 88 22.08 -8.60 13.09
N GLN A 89 21.11 -7.75 13.46
CA GLN A 89 20.99 -7.13 14.80
C GLN A 89 20.71 -8.10 15.96
N ARG A 90 20.32 -9.35 15.71
CA ARG A 90 19.95 -10.32 16.75
C ARG A 90 20.55 -11.70 16.44
N PRO A 91 21.00 -12.46 17.46
CA PRO A 91 21.57 -13.80 17.30
C PRO A 91 20.48 -14.85 17.04
N LEU A 92 19.57 -14.58 16.10
CA LEU A 92 18.42 -15.41 15.77
C LEU A 92 18.41 -15.77 14.28
N LEU A 93 18.05 -17.00 13.96
CA LEU A 93 17.98 -17.45 12.55
C LEU A 93 16.82 -16.73 11.84
N PRO A 94 17.03 -16.18 10.63
CA PRO A 94 15.97 -15.47 9.93
C PRO A 94 14.91 -16.45 9.41
N LYS A 95 13.65 -16.03 9.43
CA LYS A 95 12.51 -16.82 8.98
C LYS A 95 12.61 -17.30 7.52
N ALA A 96 13.24 -16.50 6.65
CA ALA A 96 13.47 -16.86 5.25
C ALA A 96 14.31 -18.14 5.10
N VAL A 97 15.27 -18.36 6.00
CA VAL A 97 16.13 -19.56 6.03
C VAL A 97 15.35 -20.76 6.57
N ILE A 98 14.49 -20.55 7.56
CA ILE A 98 13.64 -21.59 8.17
C ILE A 98 12.63 -22.17 7.16
N PHE A 99 12.02 -21.33 6.31
CA PHE A 99 10.93 -21.71 5.41
C PHE A 99 11.31 -21.74 3.92
N SER A 100 12.59 -21.88 3.60
CA SER A 100 13.05 -21.93 2.20
C SER A 100 12.70 -23.25 1.49
N ASN A 101 11.45 -23.72 1.55
CA ASN A 101 10.78 -24.84 0.84
C ASN A 101 11.46 -26.23 0.74
N GLN A 102 12.78 -26.37 0.84
CA GLN A 102 13.54 -27.60 0.62
C GLN A 102 13.62 -28.51 1.86
N ASN A 103 13.27 -27.97 3.03
CA ASN A 103 13.44 -28.64 4.32
C ASN A 103 12.14 -29.18 4.92
N LEU A 104 11.00 -28.89 4.28
CA LEU A 104 9.68 -29.12 4.87
C LEU A 104 9.28 -30.59 4.85
N HIS A 105 9.45 -31.26 3.71
CA HIS A 105 9.16 -32.70 3.61
C HIS A 105 10.10 -33.56 4.46
N ASP A 106 11.38 -33.18 4.57
CA ASP A 106 12.34 -33.89 5.45
C ASP A 106 11.90 -33.74 6.92
N LEU A 107 11.47 -32.54 7.31
CA LEU A 107 10.96 -32.26 8.66
C LEU A 107 9.68 -33.05 8.98
N GLU A 108 8.68 -33.06 8.10
CA GLU A 108 7.44 -33.84 8.26
C GLU A 108 7.74 -35.33 8.44
N SER A 109 8.61 -35.88 7.58
CA SER A 109 8.95 -37.30 7.64
C SER A 109 9.62 -37.70 8.96
N ARG A 110 10.44 -36.80 9.53
CA ARG A 110 11.19 -37.03 10.76
C ARG A 110 10.37 -36.84 12.03
N MET A 111 9.46 -35.87 12.02
CA MET A 111 8.55 -35.65 13.16
C MET A 111 7.44 -36.70 13.23
N GLN A 112 7.19 -37.42 12.13
CA GLN A 112 6.02 -38.28 11.95
C GLN A 112 4.70 -37.51 12.18
N MET A 113 4.72 -36.21 11.88
CA MET A 113 3.60 -35.29 12.04
C MET A 113 3.44 -34.51 10.74
N TYR A 114 2.18 -34.27 10.36
CA TYR A 114 1.87 -33.51 9.17
C TYR A 114 1.78 -32.02 9.50
N ILE A 115 2.48 -31.17 8.72
CA ILE A 115 2.42 -29.72 8.92
C ILE A 115 1.20 -29.21 8.15
N VAL A 116 0.21 -28.73 8.90
CA VAL A 116 -1.05 -28.21 8.36
C VAL A 116 -0.86 -26.79 7.83
N GLU A 117 -0.15 -25.94 8.59
CA GLU A 117 0.01 -24.53 8.25
C GLU A 117 1.27 -23.93 8.87
N TYR A 118 1.88 -22.99 8.17
CA TYR A 118 2.95 -22.14 8.70
C TYR A 118 2.37 -20.81 9.16
N GLU A 119 2.63 -20.42 10.40
CA GLU A 119 2.23 -19.09 10.87
C GLU A 119 3.10 -18.02 10.21
N ARG A 120 2.47 -17.25 9.31
CA ARG A 120 3.11 -16.08 8.72
C ARG A 120 3.07 -14.93 9.71
N TYR A 121 4.06 -14.86 10.60
CA TYR A 121 4.28 -13.67 11.44
C TYR A 121 4.88 -12.49 10.61
N PRO A 122 4.46 -11.22 10.83
CA PRO A 122 3.33 -10.76 11.65
C PRO A 122 1.97 -11.16 11.09
N ARG A 123 1.15 -11.73 11.96
CA ARG A 123 -0.26 -12.00 11.68
C ARG A 123 -0.98 -10.66 11.80
N PHE A 124 -1.19 -10.02 10.66
CA PHE A 124 -2.21 -8.99 10.57
C PHE A 124 -3.56 -9.70 10.72
N ASP A 125 -4.46 -9.16 11.55
CA ASP A 125 -5.83 -9.64 11.58
C ASP A 125 -6.42 -9.55 10.16
N ALA A 126 -7.26 -10.49 9.76
CA ALA A 126 -7.82 -10.51 8.40
C ALA A 126 -8.47 -9.17 8.01
N ILE A 127 -9.04 -8.45 8.99
CA ILE A 127 -9.56 -7.10 8.83
C ILE A 127 -8.45 -6.10 8.47
N THR A 128 -7.33 -6.13 9.19
CA THR A 128 -6.17 -5.24 8.93
C THR A 128 -5.45 -5.59 7.63
N GLU A 129 -5.36 -6.87 7.27
CA GLU A 129 -4.82 -7.31 5.98
C GLU A 129 -5.69 -6.84 4.82
N PHE A 130 -7.01 -7.02 4.93
CA PHE A 130 -7.98 -6.49 3.97
C PHE A 130 -7.92 -4.96 3.88
N MET A 131 -7.83 -4.27 5.00
CA MET A 131 -7.74 -2.81 5.02
C MET A 131 -6.48 -2.32 4.30
N ASN A 132 -5.33 -2.94 4.57
CA ASN A 132 -4.05 -2.53 3.99
C ASN A 132 -3.93 -2.90 2.51
N THR A 133 -4.52 -4.03 2.10
CA THR A 133 -4.43 -4.55 0.72
C THR A 133 -5.49 -3.97 -0.21
N ALA A 134 -6.70 -3.72 0.29
CA ALA A 134 -7.83 -3.26 -0.53
C ALA A 134 -8.24 -1.82 -0.20
N VAL A 135 -8.51 -1.50 1.06
CA VAL A 135 -9.15 -0.21 1.41
C VAL A 135 -8.23 0.99 1.20
N ILE A 136 -6.97 0.91 1.64
CA ILE A 136 -6.00 2.00 1.46
C ILE A 136 -5.75 2.32 -0.03
N PRO A 137 -5.44 1.35 -0.91
CA PRO A 137 -5.23 1.66 -2.33
C PRO A 137 -6.50 2.14 -3.03
N ILE A 138 -7.68 1.58 -2.69
CA ILE A 138 -8.96 2.08 -3.23
C ILE A 138 -9.19 3.53 -2.79
N GLY A 139 -8.99 3.84 -1.50
CA GLY A 139 -9.14 5.19 -0.97
C GLY A 139 -8.19 6.20 -1.62
N PHE A 140 -6.94 5.80 -1.85
CA PHE A 140 -5.97 6.62 -2.57
C PHE A 140 -6.39 6.88 -4.02
N LEU A 141 -6.82 5.83 -4.73
CA LEU A 141 -7.25 5.93 -6.12
C LEU A 141 -8.49 6.83 -6.26
N LEU A 142 -9.46 6.70 -5.35
CA LEU A 142 -10.64 7.58 -5.31
C LEU A 142 -10.26 9.04 -5.06
N MET A 143 -9.28 9.31 -4.19
CA MET A 143 -8.79 10.67 -3.95
C MET A 143 -8.19 11.27 -5.23
N VAL A 144 -7.34 10.52 -5.94
CA VAL A 144 -6.74 10.96 -7.21
C VAL A 144 -7.83 11.24 -8.26
N ILE A 145 -8.84 10.37 -8.38
CA ILE A 145 -9.97 10.58 -9.29
C ILE A 145 -10.76 11.83 -8.92
N MET A 146 -11.01 12.08 -7.63
CA MET A 146 -11.76 13.25 -7.17
C MET A 146 -11.06 14.55 -7.57
N PHE A 147 -9.75 14.63 -7.39
CA PHE A 147 -8.96 15.78 -7.84
C PHE A 147 -8.97 15.93 -9.37
N GLY A 148 -8.86 14.81 -10.10
CA GLY A 148 -8.96 14.82 -11.56
C GLY A 148 -10.30 15.34 -12.06
N LEU A 149 -11.40 14.88 -11.47
CA LEU A 149 -12.76 15.33 -11.79
C LEU A 149 -12.97 16.81 -11.43
N ALA A 150 -12.47 17.25 -10.27
CA ALA A 150 -12.57 18.66 -9.88
C ALA A 150 -11.82 19.58 -10.86
N TYR A 151 -10.61 19.20 -11.26
CA TYR A 151 -9.84 19.94 -12.25
C TYR A 151 -10.55 19.97 -13.61
N TRP A 152 -11.02 18.81 -14.08
CA TRP A 152 -11.71 18.69 -15.36
C TRP A 152 -13.00 19.51 -15.41
N THR A 153 -13.82 19.43 -14.36
CA THR A 153 -15.07 20.20 -14.25
C THR A 153 -14.81 21.70 -14.17
N SER A 154 -13.78 22.15 -13.45
CA SER A 154 -13.38 23.55 -13.42
C SER A 154 -12.90 24.05 -14.79
N THR A 155 -12.20 23.21 -15.55
CA THR A 155 -11.71 23.57 -16.89
C THR A 155 -12.87 23.66 -17.89
N LEU A 156 -13.79 22.68 -17.87
CA LEU A 156 -14.97 22.71 -18.74
C LEU A 156 -15.92 23.88 -18.43
N THR A 157 -16.11 24.21 -17.15
CA THR A 157 -16.94 25.37 -16.78
C THR A 157 -16.30 26.69 -17.19
N PHE A 158 -14.98 26.80 -17.12
CA PHE A 158 -14.26 27.97 -17.64
C PHE A 158 -14.40 28.10 -19.16
N GLU A 159 -14.15 27.04 -19.92
CA GLU A 159 -14.30 27.04 -21.38
C GLU A 159 -15.75 27.33 -21.83
N LEU A 160 -16.74 26.74 -21.16
CA LEU A 160 -18.14 27.01 -21.43
C LEU A 160 -18.52 28.46 -21.10
N PHE A 161 -17.99 29.02 -20.01
CA PHE A 161 -18.20 30.42 -19.64
C PHE A 161 -17.57 31.38 -20.65
N VAL A 162 -16.36 31.08 -21.13
CA VAL A 162 -15.69 31.86 -22.19
C VAL A 162 -16.50 31.79 -23.50
N PHE A 163 -16.97 30.60 -23.89
CA PHE A 163 -17.77 30.42 -25.11
C PHE A 163 -19.12 31.14 -25.04
N LEU A 164 -19.82 31.04 -23.91
CA LEU A 164 -21.08 31.76 -23.68
C LEU A 164 -20.86 33.28 -23.58
N GLY A 165 -19.78 33.73 -22.95
CA GLY A 165 -19.42 35.14 -22.83
C GLY A 165 -19.15 35.79 -24.20
N LEU A 166 -18.35 35.13 -25.04
CA LEU A 166 -18.10 35.57 -26.42
C LEU A 166 -19.38 35.57 -27.27
N GLY A 167 -20.22 34.55 -27.14
CA GLY A 167 -21.50 34.48 -27.83
C GLY A 167 -22.48 35.60 -27.41
N VAL A 168 -22.50 35.97 -26.14
CA VAL A 168 -23.35 37.08 -25.65
C VAL A 168 -22.83 38.43 -26.15
N GLU A 169 -21.51 38.64 -26.20
CA GLU A 169 -20.93 39.87 -26.76
C GLU A 169 -21.27 40.02 -28.25
N GLU A 170 -21.10 38.96 -29.06
CA GLU A 170 -21.44 39.01 -30.49
C GLU A 170 -22.92 39.28 -30.75
N ILE A 171 -23.82 38.64 -29.99
CA ILE A 171 -25.27 38.89 -30.11
C ILE A 171 -25.61 40.33 -29.70
N SER A 172 -24.94 40.87 -28.66
CA SER A 172 -25.17 42.24 -28.19
C SER A 172 -24.74 43.28 -29.24
N VAL A 173 -23.60 43.07 -29.91
CA VAL A 173 -23.08 43.96 -30.95
C VAL A 173 -23.99 43.92 -32.18
N TYR A 174 -24.42 42.74 -32.62
CA TYR A 174 -25.37 42.61 -33.73
C TYR A 174 -26.71 43.30 -33.46
N TYR A 175 -27.23 43.21 -32.23
CA TYR A 175 -28.46 43.91 -31.86
C TYR A 175 -28.26 45.42 -31.76
N LEU A 176 -27.09 45.89 -31.30
CA LEU A 176 -26.75 47.31 -31.23
C LEU A 176 -26.66 47.92 -32.63
N ASP A 177 -25.98 47.25 -33.56
CA ASP A 177 -25.83 47.70 -34.94
C ASP A 177 -27.17 47.70 -35.68
N ALA A 178 -28.01 46.68 -35.48
CA ALA A 178 -29.37 46.66 -36.02
C ALA A 178 -30.25 47.80 -35.48
N TYR A 179 -30.07 48.16 -34.20
CA TYR A 179 -30.81 49.26 -33.58
C TYR A 179 -30.33 50.64 -34.05
N ILE A 180 -29.01 50.83 -34.20
CA ILE A 180 -28.42 52.07 -34.74
C ILE A 180 -28.81 52.24 -36.22
N PHE A 181 -28.75 51.18 -37.02
CA PHE A 181 -29.15 51.22 -38.43
C PHE A 181 -30.64 51.55 -38.60
N LYS A 182 -31.52 50.99 -37.76
CA LYS A 182 -32.95 51.31 -37.76
C LYS A 182 -33.24 52.74 -37.30
N LYS A 183 -32.39 53.32 -36.44
CA LYS A 183 -32.56 54.67 -35.89
C LYS A 183 -31.86 55.77 -36.70
N SER A 184 -30.93 55.43 -37.59
CA SER A 184 -30.24 56.37 -38.49
C SER A 184 -31.17 57.06 -39.51
N ASN A 185 -32.43 56.63 -39.65
CA ASN A 185 -33.46 57.30 -40.45
C ASN A 185 -34.26 58.36 -39.67
N SER A 186 -33.90 58.67 -38.43
CA SER A 186 -34.57 59.67 -37.60
C SER A 186 -33.52 60.49 -36.85
N ALA A 187 -33.47 61.78 -37.19
CA ALA A 187 -32.49 62.74 -36.72
C ALA A 187 -32.58 62.97 -35.20
N ILE A 188 -31.87 62.19 -34.39
CA ILE A 188 -31.54 62.56 -33.00
C ILE A 188 -30.16 61.99 -32.59
N PRO A 189 -29.04 62.65 -32.90
CA PRO A 189 -27.71 62.22 -32.45
C PRO A 189 -27.12 63.23 -31.46
N THR A 190 -27.67 63.36 -30.25
CA THR A 190 -26.99 64.11 -29.17
C THR A 190 -27.27 63.56 -27.78
N LEU A 191 -28.45 63.00 -27.53
CA LEU A 191 -28.82 62.52 -26.19
C LEU A 191 -28.32 61.11 -25.85
N LEU A 192 -28.11 60.24 -26.85
CA LEU A 192 -27.70 58.85 -26.63
C LEU A 192 -26.21 58.71 -26.30
N LEU A 193 -25.37 59.60 -26.86
CA LEU A 193 -23.92 59.65 -26.60
C LEU A 193 -23.61 60.02 -25.14
N LEU A 194 -24.45 60.87 -24.52
CA LEU A 194 -24.33 61.23 -23.11
C LEU A 194 -24.76 60.12 -22.15
N VAL A 195 -25.70 59.28 -22.54
CA VAL A 195 -26.14 58.14 -21.70
C VAL A 195 -25.10 57.01 -21.75
N LEU A 196 -24.47 56.78 -22.91
CA LEU A 196 -23.40 55.79 -23.05
C LEU A 196 -22.14 56.16 -22.24
N HIS A 197 -21.77 57.44 -22.16
CA HIS A 197 -20.65 57.89 -21.32
C HIS A 197 -20.89 57.65 -19.81
N LYS A 198 -22.14 57.53 -19.37
CA LYS A 198 -22.45 57.29 -17.94
C LYS A 198 -22.34 55.83 -17.54
N TYR A 199 -22.37 54.89 -18.50
CA TYR A 199 -22.43 53.45 -18.24
C TYR A 199 -21.18 52.67 -18.64
N THR A 200 -20.27 53.24 -19.43
CA THR A 200 -19.00 52.58 -19.77
C THR A 200 -17.81 53.43 -19.31
N LYS A 201 -17.06 52.92 -18.33
CA LYS A 201 -15.66 53.34 -18.13
C LYS A 201 -14.82 52.78 -19.30
N LEU A 202 -14.95 53.39 -20.47
CA LEU A 202 -14.09 53.10 -21.62
C LEU A 202 -12.91 54.10 -21.65
N PRO A 203 -11.67 53.66 -21.91
CA PRO A 203 -10.49 54.52 -21.87
C PRO A 203 -10.51 55.59 -22.96
N THR A 204 -10.04 56.78 -22.59
CA THR A 204 -10.15 58.09 -23.28
C THR A 204 -9.44 58.23 -24.63
N ASN A 205 -8.92 57.16 -25.22
CA ASN A 205 -8.02 57.26 -26.38
C ASN A 205 -8.68 57.08 -27.75
N LEU A 206 -10.00 56.88 -27.83
CA LEU A 206 -10.70 56.68 -29.11
C LEU A 206 -11.46 57.92 -29.63
N PHE A 207 -11.51 59.01 -28.87
CA PHE A 207 -12.31 60.20 -29.24
C PHE A 207 -11.60 61.17 -30.20
N LEU A 208 -10.30 61.02 -30.45
CA LEU A 208 -9.52 61.98 -31.24
C LEU A 208 -9.54 61.75 -32.76
N HIS A 209 -10.13 60.65 -33.23
CA HIS A 209 -10.12 60.31 -34.67
C HIS A 209 -11.43 60.63 -35.42
N LEU A 210 -12.44 61.16 -34.74
CA LEU A 210 -13.75 61.50 -35.33
C LEU A 210 -14.04 63.01 -35.40
N ALA A 211 -13.04 63.86 -35.15
CA ALA A 211 -13.17 65.32 -35.18
C ALA A 211 -12.37 66.00 -36.31
N ASN A 212 -12.03 65.28 -37.38
CA ASN A 212 -11.48 65.84 -38.62
C ASN A 212 -12.11 65.19 -39.85
#